data_AF-A0A6J1PM31-F1
#
_entry.id   AF-A0A6J1PM31-F1
#
_cell.length_a   1.000
_cell.length_b   1.000
_cell.length_c   1.000
_cell.angle_alpha   90.00
_cell.angle_beta   90.00
_cell.angle_gamma   90.00
#
_symmetry.space_group_name_H-M   'P 1'
#
loop_
_entity.id
_entity.type
_entity.pdbx_description
1 polymer ?
#
loop_
_entity_poly.entity_id
_entity_poly.type
_entity_poly.pdbx_seq_one_letter_code
_entity_poly.pdbx_strand_id
1 'polypeptide(L)'
;MYAIVPDNTFLVQLSLEDVLSIQHLYGAKKDTKFPKLITNTPTTTTTTMTTTTKDVETDLCILRNVDTVLIMNGRLHISHERYMWSIDIDGKTYKKPLLLTDYMKFFPKNFTRLTAGYQAPSGNIVLFAGNMSYMITYPRVTLVSTWPRPDTDLGIPDANAKINAVLNTNEGHHVQR
;
A
#
# COMPACT_ATOMS: atom_id res chain seq x y z
N MET A 1 -8.81 21.35 7.10
CA MET A 1 -9.87 21.73 8.07
C MET A 1 -10.70 20.50 8.42
N TYR A 2 -10.74 20.12 9.71
CA TYR A 2 -11.67 19.10 10.20
C TYR A 2 -12.99 19.76 10.63
N ALA A 3 -14.12 19.15 10.30
CA ALA A 3 -15.45 19.64 10.68
C ALA A 3 -15.89 19.22 12.10
N ILE A 4 -14.95 18.71 12.91
CA ILE A 4 -15.21 18.17 14.25
C ILE A 4 -14.23 18.83 15.21
N VAL A 5 -14.76 19.37 16.31
CA VAL A 5 -13.97 19.95 17.40
C VAL A 5 -13.51 18.82 18.31
N PRO A 6 -12.19 18.57 18.45
CA PRO A 6 -11.70 17.59 19.42
C PRO A 6 -11.87 18.14 20.85
N ASP A 7 -12.35 17.28 21.76
CA ASP A 7 -12.79 17.60 23.13
C ASP A 7 -11.63 17.89 24.12
N ASN A 8 -10.38 17.88 23.65
CA ASN A 8 -9.19 18.07 24.49
C ASN A 8 -8.39 19.31 24.04
N THR A 9 -7.92 20.07 25.03
CA THR A 9 -7.05 21.24 24.89
C THR A 9 -5.64 20.83 24.47
N PHE A 10 -5.47 20.48 23.20
CA PHE A 10 -4.15 20.32 22.59
C PHE A 10 -3.62 21.67 22.08
N LEU A 11 -2.28 21.81 22.05
CA LEU A 11 -1.62 22.89 21.33
C LEU A 11 -2.07 22.85 19.86
N VAL A 12 -2.85 23.85 19.45
CA VAL A 12 -3.38 23.95 18.09
C VAL A 12 -2.23 24.33 17.16
N GLN A 13 -1.75 23.36 16.38
CA GLN A 13 -0.79 23.57 15.31
C GLN A 13 -1.44 23.23 13.98
N LEU A 14 -1.26 24.09 12.97
CA LEU A 14 -1.77 23.84 11.62
C LEU A 14 -1.05 22.64 11.00
N SER A 15 -1.83 21.76 10.35
CA SER A 15 -1.27 20.69 9.53
C SER A 15 -0.61 21.26 8.27
N LEU A 16 0.33 20.52 7.66
CA LEU A 16 1.03 20.97 6.46
C LEU A 16 0.05 21.28 5.31
N GLU A 17 -1.01 20.48 5.16
CA GLU A 17 -2.08 20.67 4.18
C GLU A 17 -2.83 21.99 4.38
N ASP A 18 -3.16 22.33 5.63
CA ASP A 18 -3.85 23.59 5.93
C ASP A 18 -2.96 24.80 5.64
N VAL A 19 -1.66 24.70 5.93
CA VAL A 19 -0.69 25.77 5.64
C VAL A 19 -0.57 25.99 4.13
N LEU A 20 -0.41 24.92 3.35
CA LEU A 20 -0.29 25.02 1.88
C LEU A 20 -1.57 25.57 1.25
N SER A 21 -2.73 25.11 1.73
CA SER A 21 -4.04 25.58 1.24
C SER A 21 -4.25 27.07 1.48
N ILE A 22 -3.92 27.56 2.69
CA ILE A 22 -4.04 28.99 3.02
C ILE A 22 -3.04 29.84 2.21
N GLN A 23 -1.79 29.37 2.07
CA GLN A 23 -0.77 30.07 1.29
C GLN A 23 -1.10 30.09 -0.21
N HIS A 24 -1.80 29.09 -0.73
CA HIS A 24 -2.28 29.08 -2.11
C HIS A 24 -3.36 30.15 -2.35
N LEU A 25 -4.25 30.38 -1.39
CA LEU A 25 -5.32 31.37 -1.51
C LEU A 25 -4.87 32.81 -1.25
N TYR A 26 -3.99 33.02 -0.27
CA TYR A 26 -3.65 34.35 0.24
C TYR A 26 -2.17 34.72 0.09
N GLY A 27 -1.34 33.81 -0.43
CA GLY A 27 0.11 33.94 -0.49
C GLY A 27 0.81 33.64 0.83
N ALA A 28 2.10 33.33 0.75
CA ALA A 28 2.94 33.25 1.95
C ALA A 28 3.17 34.64 2.55
N LYS A 29 3.04 34.75 3.88
CA LYS A 29 3.29 36.00 4.60
C LYS A 29 4.77 36.42 4.42
N LYS A 30 5.01 37.69 4.05
CA LYS A 30 6.35 38.22 3.76
C LYS A 30 7.21 38.50 5.00
N ASP A 31 6.62 38.55 6.20
CA ASP A 31 7.32 38.81 7.46
C ASP A 31 7.04 37.75 8.51
N THR A 32 7.99 36.85 8.72
CA THR A 32 7.98 35.90 9.83
C THR A 32 9.36 35.82 10.49
N LYS A 33 9.48 36.47 11.65
CA LYS A 33 10.44 36.09 12.69
C LYS A 33 9.95 34.80 13.37
N PHE A 34 10.03 33.69 12.66
CA PHE A 34 10.08 32.34 13.24
C PHE A 34 11.47 31.78 12.95
N PRO A 35 12.02 30.87 13.78
CA PRO A 35 13.40 30.42 13.64
C PRO A 35 13.66 29.97 12.21
N LYS A 36 14.60 30.67 11.57
CA LYS A 36 15.12 30.40 10.24
C LYS A 36 15.43 28.91 10.18
N LEU A 37 14.69 28.14 9.38
CA LEU A 37 15.12 26.79 9.07
C LEU A 37 16.42 26.96 8.28
N ILE A 38 17.53 26.64 8.95
CA ILE A 38 18.87 26.83 8.44
C ILE A 38 18.98 26.01 7.15
N THR A 39 19.04 26.69 6.02
CA THR A 39 19.49 26.09 4.76
C THR A 39 21.00 25.94 4.86
N ASN A 40 21.45 24.86 5.48
CA ASN A 40 22.83 24.43 5.37
C ASN A 40 22.96 23.70 4.04
N THR A 41 23.62 24.34 3.09
CA THR A 41 24.32 23.61 2.02
C THR A 41 25.61 23.06 2.64
N PRO A 42 25.87 21.75 2.51
CA PRO A 42 27.24 21.30 2.35
C PRO A 42 27.39 20.48 1.08
N THR A 43 28.37 20.90 0.27
CA THR A 43 28.94 20.13 -0.83
C THR A 43 29.76 18.96 -0.28
N THR A 44 29.67 17.81 -0.96
CA THR A 44 30.64 16.70 -1.04
C THR A 44 30.55 15.54 -0.02
N THR A 45 30.05 14.42 -0.56
CA THR A 45 30.41 12.99 -0.37
C THR A 45 30.29 12.33 1.01
N THR A 46 29.30 11.46 1.16
CA THR A 46 29.43 10.01 1.43
C THR A 46 28.04 9.37 1.28
N THR A 47 27.92 8.37 0.41
CA THR A 47 26.67 7.64 0.13
C THR A 47 26.32 6.74 1.30
N THR A 48 25.51 7.22 2.23
CA THR A 48 24.82 6.38 3.21
C THR A 48 23.33 6.45 2.87
N MET A 49 22.78 5.37 2.30
CA MET A 49 21.36 5.25 2.01
C MET A 49 20.56 5.15 3.31
N THR A 50 20.23 6.31 3.88
CA THR A 50 19.26 6.41 4.96
C THR A 50 17.89 6.50 4.31
N THR A 51 17.17 5.37 4.21
CA THR A 51 15.76 5.31 3.82
C THR A 51 14.94 6.18 4.78
N THR A 52 14.74 7.44 4.41
CA THR A 52 13.82 8.33 5.07
C THR A 52 12.43 7.82 4.71
N THR A 53 11.70 7.28 5.68
CA THR A 53 10.26 7.05 5.60
C THR A 53 9.58 8.40 5.41
N LYS A 54 9.54 8.88 4.16
CA LYS A 54 8.57 9.90 3.78
C LYS A 54 7.22 9.21 3.83
N ASP A 55 6.41 9.62 4.80
CA ASP A 55 4.97 9.44 4.83
C ASP A 55 4.37 10.25 3.66
N VAL A 56 4.69 9.83 2.44
CA VAL A 56 4.02 10.32 1.24
C VAL A 56 2.72 9.54 1.22
N GLU A 57 1.64 10.23 1.59
CA GLU A 57 0.29 9.84 1.24
C GLU A 57 0.28 9.62 -0.28
N THR A 58 0.44 8.35 -0.67
CA THR A 58 0.71 7.99 -2.05
C THR A 58 -0.61 8.04 -2.79
N ASP A 59 -0.72 8.99 -3.71
CA ASP A 59 -1.90 9.13 -4.53
C ASP A 59 -1.89 8.10 -5.67
N LEU A 60 -2.97 7.33 -5.80
CA LEU A 60 -3.09 6.28 -6.81
C LEU A 60 -3.00 6.85 -8.23
N CYS A 61 -3.52 8.05 -8.48
CA CYS A 61 -3.50 8.70 -9.80
C CYS A 61 -2.10 9.07 -10.30
N ILE A 62 -1.12 9.18 -9.39
CA ILE A 62 0.26 9.56 -9.71
C ILE A 62 1.15 8.33 -9.90
N LEU A 63 0.66 7.14 -9.52
CA LEU A 63 1.40 5.89 -9.67
C LEU A 63 1.67 5.59 -11.14
N ARG A 64 2.96 5.38 -11.44
CA ARG A 64 3.40 4.93 -12.77
C ARG A 64 3.42 3.42 -12.93
N ASN A 65 3.58 2.71 -11.82
CA ASN A 65 3.67 1.25 -11.79
C ASN A 65 2.81 0.73 -10.65
N VAL A 66 2.21 -0.43 -10.89
CA VAL A 66 1.44 -1.19 -9.90
C VAL A 66 2.14 -2.52 -9.69
N ASP A 67 2.25 -2.96 -8.44
CA ASP A 67 2.89 -4.23 -8.12
C ASP A 67 1.92 -5.41 -8.16
N THR A 68 0.65 -5.22 -7.77
CA THR A 68 -0.38 -6.27 -7.87
C THR A 68 -1.76 -5.66 -8.05
N VAL A 69 -2.57 -6.35 -8.85
CA VAL A 69 -4.00 -6.07 -9.02
C VAL A 69 -4.78 -7.33 -8.68
N LEU A 70 -5.77 -7.20 -7.80
CA LEU A 70 -6.61 -8.29 -7.34
C LEU A 70 -8.08 -7.88 -7.36
N ILE A 71 -8.91 -8.66 -8.03
CA ILE A 71 -10.35 -8.38 -8.15
C ILE A 71 -11.11 -9.38 -7.27
N MET A 72 -11.84 -8.88 -6.29
CA MET A 72 -12.63 -9.71 -5.37
C MET A 72 -13.86 -8.95 -4.89
N ASN A 73 -15.00 -9.63 -4.76
CA ASN A 73 -16.24 -9.09 -4.18
C ASN A 73 -16.65 -7.71 -4.74
N GLY A 74 -16.56 -7.52 -6.06
CA GLY A 74 -16.91 -6.25 -6.71
C GLY A 74 -15.95 -5.09 -6.43
N ARG A 75 -14.79 -5.38 -5.83
CA ARG A 75 -13.74 -4.40 -5.53
C ARG A 75 -12.45 -4.75 -6.24
N LEU A 76 -11.78 -3.70 -6.70
CA LEU A 76 -10.44 -3.71 -7.23
C LEU A 76 -9.47 -3.37 -6.09
N HIS A 77 -8.56 -4.28 -5.81
CA HIS A 77 -7.47 -4.07 -4.88
C HIS A 77 -6.18 -3.86 -5.66
N ILE A 78 -5.54 -2.72 -5.45
CA ILE A 78 -4.29 -2.36 -6.11
C ILE A 78 -3.24 -2.22 -5.03
N SER A 79 -2.05 -2.80 -5.21
CA SER A 79 -0.94 -2.59 -4.29
C SER A 79 0.26 -1.95 -4.97
N HIS A 80 0.94 -1.09 -4.21
CA HIS A 80 2.23 -0.55 -4.57
C HIS A 80 3.11 -0.48 -3.33
N GLU A 81 4.30 -1.05 -3.41
CA GLU A 81 5.19 -1.23 -2.27
C GLU A 81 4.45 -1.88 -1.09
N ARG A 82 4.42 -1.21 0.06
CA ARG A 82 3.77 -1.70 1.29
C ARG A 82 2.30 -1.29 1.41
N TYR A 83 1.77 -0.57 0.43
CA TYR A 83 0.45 0.05 0.47
C TYR A 83 -0.54 -0.68 -0.42
N MET A 84 -1.82 -0.66 -0.02
CA MET A 84 -2.92 -1.20 -0.82
C MET A 84 -4.11 -0.25 -0.82
N TRP A 85 -4.69 -0.04 -1.99
CA TRP A 85 -5.95 0.66 -2.20
C TRP A 85 -7.05 -0.35 -2.44
N SER A 86 -8.25 -0.06 -1.94
CA SER A 86 -9.47 -0.79 -2.29
C SER A 86 -10.44 0.18 -2.94
N ILE A 87 -10.86 -0.14 -4.15
CA ILE A 87 -11.69 0.68 -5.01
C ILE A 87 -12.91 -0.14 -5.36
N ASP A 88 -14.09 0.44 -5.23
CA ASP A 88 -15.29 -0.16 -5.81
C ASP A 88 -15.14 -0.14 -7.33
N ILE A 89 -15.44 -1.25 -8.02
CA ILE A 89 -15.25 -1.32 -9.50
C ILE A 89 -16.11 -0.27 -10.22
N ASP A 90 -17.31 -0.01 -9.70
CA ASP A 90 -18.20 1.04 -10.18
C ASP A 90 -17.93 2.41 -9.51
N GLY A 91 -16.94 2.45 -8.61
CA GLY A 91 -16.57 3.62 -7.84
C GLY A 91 -15.77 4.63 -8.65
N LYS A 92 -16.00 5.92 -8.38
CA LYS A 92 -15.23 7.02 -8.97
C LYS A 92 -14.16 7.58 -8.04
N THR A 93 -14.10 7.09 -6.80
CA THR A 93 -13.22 7.57 -5.74
C THR A 93 -12.64 6.40 -4.95
N TYR A 94 -11.47 6.61 -4.36
CA TYR A 94 -10.83 5.67 -3.44
C TYR A 94 -10.46 6.38 -2.15
N LYS A 95 -10.34 5.58 -1.07
CA LYS A 95 -9.87 6.07 0.23
C LYS A 95 -8.34 6.05 0.26
N LYS A 96 -7.77 6.64 1.33
CA LYS A 96 -6.34 6.56 1.61
C LYS A 96 -5.83 5.11 1.57
N PRO A 97 -4.60 4.87 1.13
CA PRO A 97 -4.02 3.54 1.14
C PRO A 97 -3.96 2.99 2.57
N LEU A 98 -4.15 1.69 2.69
CA LEU A 98 -3.84 0.96 3.90
C LEU A 98 -2.41 0.40 3.83
N LEU A 99 -1.71 0.40 4.96
CA LEU A 99 -0.43 -0.28 5.08
C LEU A 99 -0.67 -1.78 5.25
N LEU A 100 -0.13 -2.61 4.36
CA LEU A 100 -0.37 -4.05 4.36
C LEU A 100 0.02 -4.70 5.69
N THR A 101 1.13 -4.27 6.29
CA THR A 101 1.62 -4.79 7.58
C THR A 101 0.75 -4.39 8.77
N ASP A 102 -0.23 -3.49 8.60
CA ASP A 102 -1.19 -3.18 9.66
C ASP A 102 -2.27 -4.26 9.81
N TYR A 103 -2.59 -4.94 8.72
CA TYR A 103 -3.62 -5.99 8.69
C TYR A 103 -3.02 -7.39 8.58
N MET A 104 -1.94 -7.52 7.82
CA MET A 104 -1.26 -8.79 7.55
C MET A 104 -0.01 -8.91 8.42
N LYS A 105 -0.21 -9.09 9.73
CA LYS A 105 0.86 -9.16 10.74
C LYS A 105 1.79 -10.37 10.59
N PHE A 106 1.42 -11.34 9.77
CA PHE A 106 2.24 -12.51 9.44
C PHE A 106 3.33 -12.23 8.40
N PHE A 107 3.30 -11.07 7.73
CA PHE A 107 4.40 -10.69 6.85
C PHE A 107 5.68 -10.46 7.68
N PRO A 108 6.85 -10.84 7.13
CA PRO A 108 8.11 -10.63 7.84
C PRO A 108 8.44 -9.13 7.91
N LYS A 109 9.28 -8.74 8.88
CA LYS A 109 9.63 -7.32 9.10
C LYS A 109 10.30 -6.67 7.89
N ASN A 110 10.98 -7.45 7.06
CA ASN A 110 11.62 -7.01 5.82
C ASN A 110 10.69 -7.10 4.59
N PHE A 111 9.38 -7.22 4.78
CA PHE A 111 8.41 -7.17 3.69
C PHE A 111 8.51 -5.85 2.93
N THR A 112 8.71 -5.96 1.62
CA THR A 112 8.87 -4.82 0.72
C THR A 112 7.62 -4.56 -0.10
N ARG A 113 7.11 -5.59 -0.77
CA ARG A 113 5.92 -5.51 -1.62
C ARG A 113 5.30 -6.88 -1.91
N LEU A 114 4.05 -6.85 -2.33
CA LEU A 114 3.45 -7.97 -3.07
C LEU A 114 3.98 -7.98 -4.51
N THR A 115 3.99 -9.15 -5.14
CA THR A 115 4.35 -9.29 -6.56
C THR A 115 3.20 -9.86 -7.39
N ALA A 116 2.31 -10.62 -6.77
CA ALA A 116 1.06 -11.05 -7.37
C ALA A 116 0.06 -11.49 -6.30
N GLY A 117 -1.18 -11.71 -6.70
CA GLY A 117 -2.17 -12.38 -5.85
C GLY A 117 -3.43 -12.73 -6.64
N TYR A 118 -4.12 -13.78 -6.21
CA TYR A 118 -5.38 -14.21 -6.82
C TYR A 118 -6.30 -14.83 -5.77
N GLN A 119 -7.58 -14.87 -6.08
CA GLN A 119 -8.56 -15.61 -5.30
C GLN A 119 -8.60 -17.07 -5.78
N ALA A 120 -8.28 -17.99 -4.89
CA ALA A 120 -8.37 -19.42 -5.14
C ALA A 120 -9.85 -19.86 -5.24
N PRO A 121 -10.15 -20.99 -5.90
CA PRO A 121 -11.51 -21.53 -5.99
C PRO A 121 -12.19 -21.78 -4.63
N SER A 122 -11.40 -22.02 -3.58
CA SER A 122 -11.90 -22.15 -2.21
C SER A 122 -12.41 -20.84 -1.59
N GLY A 123 -12.22 -19.70 -2.25
CA GLY A 123 -12.52 -18.36 -1.75
C GLY A 123 -11.37 -17.74 -0.94
N ASN A 124 -10.35 -18.52 -0.58
CA ASN A 124 -9.12 -18.01 0.04
C ASN A 124 -8.32 -17.17 -0.96
N ILE A 125 -7.43 -16.32 -0.44
CA ILE A 125 -6.57 -15.48 -1.26
C ILE A 125 -5.15 -16.03 -1.18
N VAL A 126 -4.51 -16.21 -2.33
CA VAL A 126 -3.08 -16.51 -2.42
C VAL A 126 -2.35 -15.24 -2.81
N LEU A 127 -1.35 -14.86 -2.02
CA LEU A 127 -0.52 -13.67 -2.19
C LEU A 127 0.93 -14.10 -2.39
N PHE A 128 1.64 -13.44 -3.28
CA PHE A 128 3.05 -13.70 -3.56
C PHE A 128 3.89 -12.51 -3.12
N ALA A 129 4.98 -12.78 -2.41
CA ALA A 129 5.93 -11.77 -1.98
C ALA A 129 7.34 -12.37 -1.94
N GLY A 130 8.21 -11.88 -2.82
CA GLY A 130 9.56 -12.43 -2.97
C GLY A 130 9.50 -13.81 -3.65
N ASN A 131 9.99 -14.83 -2.95
CA ASN A 131 9.98 -16.24 -3.35
C ASN A 131 9.03 -17.09 -2.48
N MET A 132 8.15 -16.42 -1.74
CA MET A 132 7.21 -17.02 -0.82
C MET A 132 5.79 -16.69 -1.24
N SER A 133 4.95 -17.70 -1.11
CA SER A 133 3.52 -17.64 -1.29
C SER A 133 2.82 -17.73 0.07
N TYR A 134 1.72 -16.99 0.21
CA TYR A 134 0.94 -16.86 1.44
C TYR A 134 -0.52 -17.12 1.10
N MET A 135 -1.14 -18.14 1.70
CA MET A 135 -2.59 -18.34 1.59
C MET A 135 -3.27 -17.80 2.84
N ILE A 136 -4.26 -16.93 2.63
CA ILE A 136 -5.04 -16.33 3.70
C ILE A 136 -6.52 -16.64 3.55
N THR A 137 -7.19 -16.77 4.68
CA THR A 137 -8.65 -16.85 4.72
C THR A 137 -9.25 -15.49 4.40
N TYR A 138 -10.37 -15.49 3.69
CA TYR A 138 -11.16 -14.31 3.42
C TYR A 138 -12.59 -14.53 3.95
N PRO A 139 -13.22 -13.56 4.65
CA PRO A 139 -12.80 -12.16 4.84
C PRO A 139 -11.93 -11.90 6.08
N ARG A 140 -11.53 -12.93 6.84
CA ARG A 140 -10.87 -12.73 8.14
C ARG A 140 -9.39 -12.32 8.05
N VAL A 141 -8.75 -12.51 6.89
CA VAL A 141 -7.33 -12.18 6.64
C VAL A 141 -6.40 -12.91 7.63
N THR A 142 -6.68 -14.18 7.89
CA THR A 142 -5.81 -15.03 8.74
C THR A 142 -4.99 -15.96 7.87
N LEU A 143 -3.72 -16.15 8.20
CA LEU A 143 -2.86 -17.11 7.52
C LEU A 143 -3.42 -18.53 7.68
N VAL A 144 -3.52 -19.26 6.57
CA VAL A 144 -3.95 -20.67 6.58
C VAL A 144 -2.86 -21.52 7.22
N SER A 145 -3.25 -22.54 7.99
CA SER A 145 -2.30 -23.49 8.58
C SER A 145 -1.41 -24.10 7.50
N THR A 146 -0.12 -24.30 7.78
CA THR A 146 0.94 -24.77 6.85
C THR A 146 1.43 -23.77 5.79
N TRP A 147 1.06 -22.48 5.93
CA TRP A 147 1.59 -21.37 5.13
C TRP A 147 2.42 -20.43 6.02
N PRO A 148 3.34 -19.61 5.46
CA PRO A 148 3.69 -19.49 4.04
C PRO A 148 4.46 -20.69 3.49
N ARG A 149 4.54 -20.79 2.15
CA ARG A 149 5.28 -21.83 1.44
C ARG A 149 6.18 -21.22 0.38
N PRO A 150 7.33 -21.83 0.06
CA PRO A 150 8.14 -21.38 -1.06
C PRO A 150 7.38 -21.58 -2.37
N ASP A 151 7.62 -20.72 -3.36
CA ASP A 151 6.95 -20.81 -4.66
C ASP A 151 7.24 -22.14 -5.39
N THR A 152 8.34 -22.81 -5.03
CA THR A 152 8.69 -24.16 -5.50
C THR A 152 7.65 -25.22 -5.14
N ASP A 153 6.97 -25.07 -3.99
CA ASP A 153 5.89 -25.99 -3.58
C ASP A 153 4.66 -25.88 -4.48
N LEU A 154 4.54 -24.77 -5.22
CA LEU A 154 3.49 -24.52 -6.21
C LEU A 154 3.91 -24.93 -7.63
N GLY A 155 5.05 -25.61 -7.77
CA GLY A 155 5.54 -26.10 -9.06
C GLY A 155 6.29 -25.06 -9.89
N ILE A 156 6.76 -23.97 -9.27
CA ILE A 156 7.61 -22.98 -9.93
C ILE A 156 9.07 -23.39 -9.69
N PRO A 157 9.75 -24.00 -10.68
CA PRO A 157 10.95 -24.79 -10.42
C PRO A 157 12.20 -23.94 -10.16
N ASP A 158 12.23 -22.70 -10.61
CA ASP A 158 13.37 -21.80 -10.41
C ASP A 158 13.13 -20.92 -9.19
N ALA A 159 13.97 -21.09 -8.17
CA ALA A 159 13.94 -20.28 -6.94
C ALA A 159 14.23 -18.78 -7.18
N ASN A 160 14.81 -18.43 -8.33
CA ASN A 160 15.05 -17.05 -8.74
C ASN A 160 13.94 -16.48 -9.65
N ALA A 161 13.00 -17.31 -10.10
CA ALA A 161 11.88 -16.84 -10.90
C ALA A 161 11.03 -15.86 -10.08
N LYS A 162 10.61 -14.77 -10.73
CA LYS A 162 9.74 -13.76 -10.12
C LYS A 162 8.37 -13.84 -10.75
N ILE A 163 7.37 -14.03 -9.90
CA ILE A 163 5.96 -14.01 -10.30
C ILE A 163 5.54 -12.55 -10.39
N ASN A 164 5.39 -12.05 -11.61
CA ASN A 164 5.06 -10.63 -11.86
C ASN A 164 3.55 -10.37 -11.92
N ALA A 165 2.76 -11.40 -12.19
CA ALA A 165 1.30 -11.33 -12.23
C ALA A 165 0.71 -12.74 -12.15
N VAL A 166 -0.48 -12.86 -11.55
CA VAL A 166 -1.31 -14.07 -11.57
C VAL A 166 -2.74 -13.65 -11.80
N LEU A 167 -3.45 -14.37 -12.65
CA LEU A 167 -4.87 -14.20 -12.90
C LEU A 167 -5.53 -15.58 -12.84
N ASN A 168 -6.64 -15.67 -12.13
CA ASN A 168 -7.49 -16.86 -12.17
C ASN A 168 -8.66 -16.59 -13.13
N THR A 169 -8.71 -17.34 -14.23
CA THR A 169 -9.81 -17.28 -15.20
C THR A 169 -10.81 -18.39 -14.86
N ASN A 170 -12.04 -18.03 -14.48
CA ASN A 170 -13.10 -19.00 -14.14
C ASN A 170 -13.65 -19.79 -15.35
N GLU A 171 -12.92 -19.89 -16.47
CA GLU A 171 -13.35 -20.52 -17.73
C GLU A 171 -13.42 -22.07 -17.69
N GLY A 172 -13.89 -22.63 -16.57
CA GLY A 172 -14.20 -24.05 -16.42
C GLY A 172 -15.51 -24.34 -15.71
N HIS A 173 -16.21 -23.33 -15.17
CA HIS A 173 -17.47 -23.52 -14.45
C HIS A 173 -18.69 -23.34 -15.38
N HIS A 174 -18.82 -24.23 -16.36
CA HIS A 174 -20.14 -24.51 -16.94
C HIS A 174 -20.97 -25.28 -15.90
N VAL A 175 -21.59 -24.55 -14.97
CA VAL A 175 -22.68 -25.10 -14.18
C VAL A 175 -23.87 -25.20 -15.14
N GLN A 176 -24.10 -26.39 -15.70
CA GLN A 176 -25.40 -26.73 -16.25
C GLN A 176 -26.43 -26.56 -15.14
N ARG A 177 -27.27 -25.54 -15.29
CA ARG A 177 -28.52 -25.40 -14.54
C ARG A 177 -29.52 -26.44 -15.02
#